data_AF-A0A969IHT4-F1
#
_entry.id   AF-A0A969IHT4-F1
#
_cell.length_a   1.000
_cell.length_b   1.000
_cell.length_c   1.000
_cell.angle_alpha   90.00
_cell.angle_beta   90.00
_cell.angle_gamma   90.00
#
_symmetry.space_group_name_H-M   'P 1'
#
loop_
_entity.id
_entity.type
_entity.pdbx_description
1 polymer ?
#
loop_
_entity_poly.entity_id
_entity_poly.type
_entity_poly.pdbx_seq_one_letter_code
_entity_poly.pdbx_strand_id
1 'polypeptide(L)' 'MDKLKNTATQIRRDILRMVHASQSGHPGGSLGCTDYFTALYFHVMKHNPAFNMDAKEEDVFFLSNGHISPVF' A
#
# COMPACT_ATOMS: atom_id res chain seq x y z
N MET A 1 -16.15 -6.24 6.14
CA MET A 1 -15.93 -5.12 5.20
C MET A 1 -15.47 -3.84 5.89
N ASP A 2 -15.98 -3.50 7.08
CA ASP A 2 -15.65 -2.21 7.73
C ASP A 2 -14.17 -2.05 8.11
N LYS A 3 -13.50 -3.15 8.47
CA LYS A 3 -12.06 -3.13 8.79
C LYS A 3 -11.21 -2.67 7.59
N LEU A 4 -11.49 -3.16 6.38
CA LEU A 4 -10.75 -2.76 5.18
C LEU A 4 -11.01 -1.28 4.83
N LYS A 5 -12.26 -0.80 4.94
CA LYS A 5 -12.58 0.62 4.72
C LYS A 5 -11.86 1.53 5.71
N ASN A 6 -11.78 1.13 6.98
CA ASN A 6 -11.06 1.89 8.00
C ASN A 6 -9.55 1.90 7.75
N THR A 7 -8.97 0.76 7.39
CA THR A 7 -7.55 0.66 6.99
C THR A 7 -7.26 1.54 5.77
N ALA A 8 -8.10 1.47 4.73
CA ALA A 8 -7.95 2.30 3.54
C ALA A 8 -8.05 3.80 3.86
N THR A 9 -8.96 4.18 4.76
CA THR A 9 -9.07 5.56 5.24
C THR A 9 -7.81 6.01 5.98
N GLN A 10 -7.24 5.14 6.83
CA GLN A 10 -6.00 5.41 7.54
C GLN A 10 -4.84 5.59 6.56
N ILE A 11 -4.66 4.66 5.61
CA ILE A 11 -3.59 4.74 4.60
C ILE A 11 -3.67 6.04 3.79
N ARG A 12 -4.87 6.48 3.39
CA ARG A 12 -5.04 7.78 2.69
C ARG A 12 -4.55 8.97 3.51
N ARG A 13 -4.79 8.98 4.82
CA ARG A 13 -4.25 10.03 5.71
C ARG A 13 -2.74 9.97 5.80
N ASP A 14 -2.17 8.79 5.86
CA ASP A 14 -0.73 8.61 5.99
C ASP A 14 0.00 9.00 4.69
N ILE A 15 -0.57 8.69 3.51
CA ILE A 15 -0.10 9.21 2.22
C ILE A 15 0.00 10.74 2.25
N LEU A 16 -1.08 11.42 2.68
CA LEU A 16 -1.09 12.89 2.74
C LEU A 16 -0.06 13.44 3.72
N ARG A 17 0.09 12.79 4.89
CA ARG A 17 1.10 13.18 5.89
C ARG A 17 2.52 12.98 5.38
N MET A 18 2.80 11.86 4.71
CA MET A 18 4.13 11.56 4.17
C MET A 18 4.53 12.55 3.08
N VAL A 19 3.68 12.76 2.08
CA VAL A 19 3.95 13.69 0.97
C VAL A 19 4.07 15.13 1.48
N HIS A 20 3.24 15.52 2.46
CA HIS A 20 3.36 16.84 3.09
C HIS A 20 4.66 16.96 3.89
N ALA A 21 5.04 15.96 4.69
CA ALA A 21 6.27 16.01 5.48
C ALA A 21 7.53 16.12 4.61
N SER A 22 7.57 15.43 3.46
CA SER A 22 8.67 15.50 2.49
C SER A 22 8.60 16.70 1.55
N GLN A 23 7.49 17.46 1.54
CA GLN A 23 7.21 18.53 0.58
C GLN A 23 7.36 18.09 -0.89
N SER A 24 7.20 16.80 -1.16
CA SER A 24 7.45 16.18 -2.46
C SER A 24 6.82 14.79 -2.54
N GLY A 25 6.29 14.42 -3.70
CA GLY A 25 5.72 13.10 -3.95
C GLY A 25 4.46 13.13 -4.83
N HIS A 26 3.91 11.95 -5.15
CA HIS A 26 2.73 11.81 -6.01
C HIS A 26 1.54 11.23 -5.21
N PRO A 27 0.70 12.10 -4.60
CA PRO A 27 -0.41 11.62 -3.77
C PRO A 27 -1.56 11.05 -4.61
N GLY A 28 -1.79 11.55 -5.83
CA GLY A 28 -2.97 11.20 -6.63
C GLY A 28 -3.11 9.71 -6.91
N GLY A 29 -2.08 9.08 -7.50
CA GLY A 29 -2.09 7.65 -7.78
C GLY A 29 -2.17 6.79 -6.51
N SER A 30 -1.45 7.19 -5.46
CA SER A 30 -1.45 6.54 -4.16
C SER A 30 -2.85 6.50 -3.52
N LEU A 31 -3.56 7.64 -3.53
CA LEU A 31 -4.91 7.78 -2.99
C LEU A 31 -5.95 7.00 -3.81
N GLY A 32 -5.78 6.95 -5.13
CA GLY A 32 -6.65 6.21 -6.03
C GLY A 32 -6.54 4.70 -5.86
N CYS A 33 -5.34 4.19 -5.58
CA CYS A 33 -5.08 2.76 -5.45
C CYS A 33 -5.33 2.21 -4.03
N THR A 34 -5.63 3.05 -3.03
CA THR A 34 -5.63 2.61 -1.63
C THR A 34 -6.60 1.45 -1.34
N ASP A 35 -7.79 1.42 -1.95
CA ASP A 35 -8.74 0.32 -1.71
C ASP A 35 -8.23 -1.00 -2.32
N TYR A 36 -7.58 -0.93 -3.48
CA TYR A 36 -6.94 -2.08 -4.11
C TYR A 36 -5.81 -2.63 -3.24
N PHE A 37 -4.89 -1.78 -2.77
CA PHE A 37 -3.78 -2.22 -1.90
C PHE A 37 -4.30 -2.79 -0.59
N THR A 38 -5.33 -2.17 -0.01
CA THR A 38 -5.91 -2.66 1.24
C THR A 38 -6.55 -4.04 1.06
N ALA A 39 -7.29 -4.26 -0.03
CA ALA A 39 -7.83 -5.59 -0.34
C ALA A 39 -6.72 -6.60 -0.67
N LEU A 40 -5.73 -6.20 -1.46
CA LEU A 40 -4.62 -7.05 -1.86
C LEU A 40 -3.84 -7.53 -0.63
N TYR A 41 -3.27 -6.62 0.17
CA TYR A 41 -2.41 -6.97 1.29
C TYR A 41 -3.15 -7.62 2.46
N PHE A 42 -4.35 -7.14 2.81
CA PHE A 42 -5.02 -7.60 4.03
C PHE A 42 -6.07 -8.70 3.80
N HIS A 43 -6.29 -9.13 2.55
CA HIS A 43 -7.30 -10.14 2.27
C HIS A 43 -6.90 -11.17 1.20
N VAL A 44 -6.26 -10.75 0.10
CA VAL A 44 -6.01 -11.63 -1.05
C VAL A 44 -4.62 -12.27 -1.02
N MET A 45 -3.59 -11.48 -0.74
CA MET A 45 -2.19 -11.86 -0.92
C MET A 45 -1.69 -12.74 0.21
N LYS A 46 -1.17 -13.92 -0.13
CA LYS A 46 -0.48 -14.81 0.81
C LYS A 46 0.97 -14.32 0.96
N HIS A 47 1.24 -13.56 2.01
CA HIS A 47 2.58 -13.01 2.25
C HIS A 47 2.95 -13.05 3.74
N ASN A 48 4.25 -13.03 4.00
CA ASN A 48 4.80 -12.85 5.33
C ASN A 48 5.33 -11.42 5.49
N PRO A 49 4.83 -10.63 6.46
CA PRO A 49 5.34 -9.28 6.72
C PRO A 49 6.84 -9.21 7.05
N ALA A 50 7.45 -10.29 7.52
CA ALA A 50 8.90 -10.35 7.75
C ALA A 50 9.72 -10.44 6.46
N PHE A 51 9.08 -10.87 5.35
CA PHE A 51 9.58 -11.07 4.00
C PHE A 51 10.95 -11.77 3.87
N ASN A 52 10.96 -12.92 3.22
CA ASN A 52 12.21 -13.58 2.81
C ASN A 52 12.42 -13.38 1.30
N MET A 53 13.62 -12.98 0.88
CA MET A 53 14.00 -12.80 -0.53
C MET A 53 13.83 -14.06 -1.38
N ASP A 54 13.88 -15.25 -0.79
CA ASP A 54 13.61 -16.50 -1.49
C ASP A 54 12.12 -16.65 -1.87
N ALA A 55 11.22 -15.91 -1.20
CA ALA A 55 9.77 -15.86 -1.40
C ALA A 55 9.09 -17.23 -1.58
N LYS A 56 9.60 -18.27 -0.90
CA LYS A 56 9.06 -19.63 -1.04
C LYS A 56 7.65 -19.68 -0.49
N GLU A 57 6.71 -20.09 -1.34
CA GLU A 57 5.28 -20.24 -1.01
C GLU A 57 4.56 -18.92 -0.64
N GLU A 58 5.12 -17.78 -1.03
CA GLU A 58 4.53 -16.45 -0.83
C GLU A 58 4.26 -15.79 -2.19
N ASP A 59 3.18 -15.01 -2.27
CA ASP A 59 2.93 -14.12 -3.38
C ASP A 59 3.90 -12.92 -3.31
N VAL A 60 4.41 -12.49 -4.47
CA VAL A 60 5.32 -11.33 -4.57
C VAL A 60 4.63 -10.20 -5.30
N PHE A 61 4.71 -9.00 -4.73
CA PHE A 61 4.15 -7.79 -5.30
C PHE A 61 5.25 -6.88 -5.88
N PHE A 62 5.04 -6.37 -7.08
CA PHE A 62 5.95 -5.42 -7.74
C PHE A 62 5.22 -4.11 -8.05
N LEU A 63 5.68 -3.02 -7.45
CA LEU A 63 5.17 -1.69 -7.72
C LEU A 63 5.83 -1.09 -8.98
N SER A 64 5.33 -1.47 -10.16
CA SER A 64 5.89 -1.02 -11.44
C SER A 64 5.82 0.51 -11.62
N ASN A 65 4.71 1.13 -11.22
CA ASN A 65 4.53 2.59 -11.20
C ASN A 65 5.08 3.20 -9.90
N GLY A 66 6.38 3.00 -9.63
CA GLY A 66 7.01 3.34 -8.35
C GLY A 66 6.88 4.79 -7.85
N HIS A 67 6.47 5.74 -8.71
CA HIS A 67 6.19 7.12 -8.30
C HIS A 67 5.00 7.23 -7.32
N ILE A 68 4.12 6.22 -7.25
CA ILE A 68 3.04 6.14 -6.23
C ILE A 68 3.51 5.50 -4.91
N SER A 69 4.82 5.46 -4.66
CA SER A 69 5.41 4.87 -3.45
C SER A 69 4.79 5.29 -2.11
N PRO A 70 4.15 6.47 -1.91
CA PRO A 70 3.50 6.76 -0.64
C PRO A 70 2.38 5.79 -0.22
N VAL A 71 1.84 4.94 -1.11
CA VAL A 71 0.87 3.89 -0.72
C VAL A 71 1.52 2.61 -0.20
N PHE A 72 2.84 2.48 -0.32
CA PHE A 72 3.63 1.32 0.07
C PHE A 72 4.55 1.67 1.24
#